data_AF-A0A7X1TSQ8-F1
#
_entry.id   AF-A0A7X1TSQ8-F1
#
_cell.length_a   1.000
_cell.length_b   1.000
_cell.length_c   1.000
_cell.angle_alpha   90.00
_cell.angle_beta   90.00
_cell.angle_gamma   90.00
#
_symmetry.space_group_name_H-M   'P 1'
#
loop_
_entity.id
_entity.type
_entity.pdbx_description
1 polymer ?
#
loop_
_entity_poly.entity_id
_entity_poly.type
_entity_poly.pdbx_seq_one_letter_code
_entity_poly.pdbx_strand_id
1 'polypeptide(L)'
;MPGPVLPGQARSPDPARPEPLLPPGRLTRRQRAEREAVRISEQYHWKRGFLALADALDRENWGKLRESIEREIECGMTPEEFELMLQLRAYWHEQIHFRSPYTSRYDSLPWGLGLALIRRSAGVPCLDEMIILIERLYEYAEVACSKRSLPAFAQRLGAILDRADPDVDLEYWLCAQEARCSFR
;
A
#
# COMPACT_ATOMS: atom_id res chain seq x y z
N MET A 1 2.20 65.58 16.32
CA MET A 1 0.97 65.03 15.72
C MET A 1 1.36 64.25 14.46
N PRO A 2 1.50 62.92 14.50
CA PRO A 2 1.75 62.13 13.29
C PRO A 2 0.42 61.87 12.54
N GLY A 3 0.45 62.06 11.23
CA GLY A 3 -0.71 62.02 10.33
C GLY A 3 -1.29 60.62 10.08
N PRO A 4 -2.46 60.54 9.41
CA PRO A 4 -3.21 59.30 9.27
C PRO A 4 -2.58 58.33 8.25
N VAL A 5 -2.63 57.04 8.58
CA VAL A 5 -2.15 55.91 7.77
C VAL A 5 -3.12 55.67 6.61
N LEU A 6 -2.59 55.61 5.38
CA LEU A 6 -3.36 55.26 4.18
C LEU A 6 -3.62 53.73 4.13
N PRO A 7 -4.85 53.28 3.81
CA PRO A 7 -5.15 51.87 3.63
C PRO A 7 -4.83 51.44 2.18
N GLY A 8 -3.87 50.54 2.02
CA GLY A 8 -3.53 50.03 0.69
C GLY A 8 -2.13 49.43 0.60
N GLN A 9 -1.87 48.37 1.37
CA GLN A 9 -0.78 47.45 1.05
C GLN A 9 -1.35 46.04 1.04
N ALA A 10 -1.74 45.60 -0.15
CA ALA A 10 -1.87 44.18 -0.43
C ALA A 10 -0.50 43.55 -0.14
N ARG A 11 -0.46 42.56 0.75
CA ARG A 11 0.73 41.73 0.97
C ARG A 11 1.08 41.09 -0.37
N SER A 12 2.21 41.48 -0.95
CA SER A 12 2.82 40.74 -2.04
C SER A 12 2.99 39.27 -1.62
N PRO A 13 2.67 38.30 -2.49
CA PRO A 13 2.94 36.90 -2.18
C PRO A 13 4.45 36.72 -2.03
N ASP A 14 4.84 36.14 -0.90
CA ASP A 14 6.21 35.77 -0.58
C ASP A 14 6.75 34.91 -1.74
N PRO A 15 7.87 35.29 -2.42
CA PRO A 15 8.41 34.46 -3.48
C PRO A 15 8.83 33.13 -2.87
N ALA A 16 8.29 32.05 -3.43
CA ALA A 16 8.53 30.68 -3.04
C ALA A 16 10.00 30.48 -2.61
N ARG A 17 10.20 30.07 -1.34
CA ARG A 17 11.52 29.75 -0.80
C ARG A 17 12.27 28.88 -1.82
N PRO A 18 13.44 29.30 -2.32
CA PRO A 18 14.25 28.48 -3.19
C PRO A 18 14.53 27.15 -2.50
N GLU A 19 14.31 26.03 -3.20
CA GLU A 19 14.74 24.73 -2.71
C GLU A 19 16.24 24.81 -2.35
N PRO A 20 16.65 24.26 -1.19
CA PRO A 20 18.04 24.35 -0.75
C PRO A 20 18.94 23.65 -1.77
N LEU A 21 19.77 24.44 -2.46
CA LEU A 21 20.79 23.99 -3.40
C LEU A 21 21.74 23.03 -2.66
N LEU A 22 21.65 21.73 -2.97
CA LEU A 22 22.57 20.74 -2.44
C LEU A 22 23.99 20.99 -2.98
N PRO A 23 25.04 20.73 -2.17
CA PRO A 23 26.42 20.85 -2.63
C PRO A 23 26.70 19.89 -3.80
N PRO A 24 27.58 20.27 -4.74
CA PRO A 24 27.89 19.48 -5.92
C PRO A 24 28.38 18.07 -5.52
N GLY A 25 27.73 17.04 -6.07
CA GLY A 25 28.03 15.63 -5.81
C GLY A 25 27.10 14.92 -4.81
N ARG A 26 26.21 15.63 -4.11
CA ARG A 26 25.17 14.98 -3.30
C ARG A 26 23.88 14.84 -4.11
N LEU A 27 23.45 13.60 -4.32
CA LEU A 27 22.14 13.30 -4.91
C LEU A 27 21.02 13.71 -3.95
N THR A 28 19.96 14.33 -4.48
CA THR A 28 18.71 14.54 -3.76
C THR A 28 18.10 13.19 -3.34
N ARG A 29 17.12 13.20 -2.41
CA ARG A 29 16.35 12.00 -2.07
C ARG A 29 15.72 11.38 -3.33
N ARG A 30 15.07 12.22 -4.14
CA ARG A 30 14.48 11.84 -5.42
C ARG A 30 15.48 11.24 -6.39
N GLN A 31 16.64 11.87 -6.58
CA GLN A 31 17.68 11.35 -7.49
C GLN A 31 18.25 10.00 -7.04
N ARG A 32 18.31 9.75 -5.72
CA ARG A 32 18.70 8.41 -5.20
C ARG A 32 17.61 7.38 -5.48
N ALA A 33 16.35 7.74 -5.29
CA ALA A 33 15.21 6.86 -5.58
C ALA A 33 15.16 6.50 -7.08
N GLU A 34 15.33 7.48 -7.97
CA GLU A 34 15.38 7.28 -9.42
C GLU A 34 16.53 6.38 -9.84
N ARG A 35 17.75 6.62 -9.32
CA ARG A 35 18.91 5.78 -9.62
C ARG A 35 18.65 4.31 -9.25
N GLU A 36 18.01 4.08 -8.11
CA GLU A 36 17.72 2.73 -7.66
C GLU A 36 16.57 2.09 -8.44
N ALA A 37 15.55 2.87 -8.78
CA ALA A 37 14.49 2.43 -9.69
C ALA A 37 15.05 2.04 -11.06
N VAL A 38 16.04 2.78 -11.60
CA VAL A 38 16.77 2.38 -12.82
C VAL A 38 17.42 1.02 -12.61
N ARG A 39 18.22 0.84 -11.53
CA ARG A 39 18.89 -0.44 -11.25
C ARG A 39 17.91 -1.62 -11.22
N ILE A 40 16.82 -1.49 -10.46
CA ILE A 40 15.80 -2.55 -10.34
C ILE A 40 15.11 -2.78 -11.69
N SER A 41 14.75 -1.70 -12.41
CA SER A 41 14.10 -1.81 -13.72
C SER A 41 14.97 -2.51 -14.76
N GLU A 42 16.28 -2.31 -14.73
CA GLU A 42 17.25 -2.95 -15.63
C GLU A 42 17.48 -4.41 -15.24
N GLN A 43 17.73 -4.66 -13.96
CA GLN A 43 18.01 -6.00 -13.42
C GLN A 43 16.85 -6.98 -13.63
N TYR A 44 15.61 -6.53 -13.46
CA TYR A 44 14.42 -7.38 -13.52
C TYR A 44 13.55 -7.13 -14.77
N HIS A 45 14.02 -6.34 -15.74
CA HIS A 45 13.29 -5.97 -16.95
C HIS A 45 11.94 -5.23 -16.71
N TRP A 46 11.85 -4.50 -15.60
CA TRP A 46 10.66 -3.78 -15.13
C TRP A 46 10.54 -2.35 -15.68
N LYS A 47 10.71 -2.16 -17.00
CA LYS A 47 10.68 -0.82 -17.60
C LYS A 47 9.37 -0.07 -17.35
N ARG A 48 8.23 -0.79 -17.34
CA ARG A 48 6.89 -0.20 -17.12
C ARG A 48 6.66 0.23 -15.67
N GLY A 49 7.26 -0.46 -14.70
CA GLY A 49 7.12 -0.17 -13.26
C GLY A 49 8.10 0.88 -12.72
N PHE A 50 8.94 1.48 -13.57
CA PHE A 50 9.99 2.43 -13.16
C PHE A 50 9.44 3.62 -12.36
N LEU A 51 8.36 4.24 -12.83
CA LEU A 51 7.78 5.42 -12.17
C LEU A 51 7.24 5.07 -10.78
N ALA A 52 6.50 3.96 -10.67
CA ALA A 52 5.98 3.47 -9.40
C ALA A 52 7.12 3.13 -8.42
N LEU A 53 8.20 2.52 -8.89
CA LEU A 53 9.39 2.22 -8.09
C LEU A 53 10.04 3.51 -7.57
N ALA A 54 10.28 4.49 -8.45
CA ALA A 54 10.90 5.75 -8.08
C ALA A 54 10.05 6.52 -7.05
N ASP A 55 8.74 6.55 -7.22
CA ASP A 55 7.81 7.22 -6.31
C ASP A 55 7.72 6.51 -4.96
N ALA A 56 7.66 5.18 -4.93
CA ALA A 56 7.64 4.41 -3.68
C ALA A 56 8.95 4.57 -2.89
N LEU A 57 10.09 4.48 -3.58
CA LEU A 57 11.42 4.63 -2.98
C LEU A 57 11.69 6.05 -2.48
N ASP A 58 11.07 7.07 -3.09
CA ASP A 58 11.15 8.45 -2.60
C ASP A 58 10.29 8.71 -1.37
N ARG A 59 9.20 7.95 -1.15
CA ARG A 59 8.28 8.18 -0.02
C ARG A 59 8.66 7.44 1.25
N GLU A 60 9.11 6.19 1.14
CA GLU A 60 9.29 5.30 2.30
C GLU A 60 10.74 5.23 2.84
N ASN A 61 10.91 4.48 3.93
CA ASN A 61 12.19 4.17 4.54
C ASN A 61 12.96 3.15 3.67
N TRP A 62 13.88 3.69 2.87
CA TRP A 62 14.55 3.08 1.71
C TRP A 62 15.01 1.62 1.89
N GLY A 63 15.73 1.29 2.97
CA GLY A 63 16.39 -0.02 3.08
C GLY A 63 15.42 -1.21 3.16
N LYS A 64 14.41 -1.10 4.02
CA LYS A 64 13.46 -2.20 4.27
C LYS A 64 12.46 -2.39 3.14
N LEU A 65 12.04 -1.29 2.51
CA LEU A 65 11.15 -1.34 1.37
C LEU A 65 11.84 -2.04 0.19
N ARG A 66 13.11 -1.71 -0.06
CA ARG A 66 13.88 -2.31 -1.16
C ARG A 66 13.98 -3.83 -1.03
N GLU A 67 14.44 -4.33 0.11
CA GLU A 67 14.59 -5.78 0.35
C GLU A 67 13.26 -6.52 0.17
N SER A 68 12.17 -5.93 0.62
CA SER A 68 10.83 -6.51 0.45
C SER A 68 10.44 -6.56 -1.03
N ILE A 69 10.62 -5.46 -1.76
CA ILE A 69 10.30 -5.39 -3.19
C ILE A 69 11.12 -6.40 -3.98
N GLU A 70 12.45 -6.41 -3.81
CA GLU A 70 13.34 -7.31 -4.56
C GLU A 70 12.98 -8.77 -4.31
N ARG A 71 12.72 -9.15 -3.05
CA ARG A 71 12.26 -10.51 -2.71
C ARG A 71 10.95 -10.86 -3.43
N GLU A 72 9.97 -9.97 -3.44
CA GLU A 72 8.69 -10.27 -4.12
C GLU A 72 8.84 -10.31 -5.65
N ILE A 73 9.74 -9.51 -6.24
CA ILE A 73 10.09 -9.59 -7.67
C ILE A 73 10.70 -10.96 -7.98
N GLU A 74 11.62 -11.46 -7.15
CA GLU A 74 12.18 -12.80 -7.27
C GLU A 74 11.11 -13.90 -7.14
N CYS A 75 10.06 -13.66 -6.36
CA CYS A 75 8.87 -14.51 -6.26
C CYS A 75 7.84 -14.30 -7.40
N GLY A 76 8.22 -13.62 -8.47
CA GLY A 76 7.39 -13.44 -9.67
C GLY A 76 6.35 -12.33 -9.57
N MET A 77 6.54 -11.34 -8.68
CA MET A 77 5.73 -10.12 -8.71
C MET A 77 5.79 -9.49 -10.11
N THR A 78 4.69 -8.89 -10.55
CA THR A 78 4.61 -8.11 -11.79
C THR A 78 4.54 -6.60 -11.49
N PRO A 79 4.87 -5.72 -12.46
CA PRO A 79 4.69 -4.28 -12.30
C PRO A 79 3.26 -3.89 -11.94
N GLU A 80 2.28 -4.53 -12.58
CA GLU A 80 0.86 -4.31 -12.34
C GLU A 80 0.45 -4.70 -10.91
N GLU A 81 0.90 -5.85 -10.41
CA GLU A 81 0.70 -6.27 -9.02
C GLU A 81 1.37 -5.30 -8.03
N PHE A 82 2.55 -4.79 -8.35
CA PHE A 82 3.26 -3.84 -7.51
C PHE A 82 2.54 -2.50 -7.38
N GLU A 83 2.08 -1.94 -8.50
CA GLU A 83 1.30 -0.70 -8.50
C GLU A 83 0.02 -0.84 -7.68
N LEU A 84 -0.72 -1.92 -7.89
CA LEU A 84 -1.93 -2.23 -7.13
C LEU A 84 -1.61 -2.43 -5.64
N MET A 85 -0.51 -3.12 -5.31
CA MET A 85 -0.10 -3.36 -3.94
C MET A 85 0.24 -2.06 -3.21
N LEU A 86 0.89 -1.09 -3.88
CA LEU A 86 1.15 0.23 -3.29
C LEU A 86 -0.15 0.97 -2.96
N GLN A 87 -1.11 0.96 -3.89
CA GLN A 87 -2.42 1.60 -3.70
C GLN A 87 -3.19 0.94 -2.56
N LEU A 88 -3.22 -0.40 -2.53
CA LEU A 88 -3.92 -1.15 -1.50
C LEU A 88 -3.28 -0.97 -0.12
N ARG A 89 -1.94 -0.88 -0.03
CA ARG A 89 -1.25 -0.55 1.23
C ARG A 89 -1.58 0.85 1.73
N ALA A 90 -1.68 1.82 0.83
CA ALA A 90 -2.09 3.18 1.18
C ALA A 90 -3.51 3.19 1.74
N TYR A 91 -4.45 2.55 1.05
CA TYR A 91 -5.82 2.37 1.53
C TYR A 91 -5.88 1.70 2.91
N TRP A 92 -5.16 0.57 3.07
CA TRP A 92 -5.11 -0.17 4.33
C TRP A 92 -4.67 0.70 5.50
N HIS A 93 -3.64 1.53 5.30
CA HIS A 93 -3.09 2.38 6.35
C HIS A 93 -4.09 3.46 6.83
N GLU A 94 -4.98 3.90 5.94
CA GLU A 94 -6.03 4.88 6.25
C GLU A 94 -7.20 4.26 7.03
N GLN A 95 -7.42 2.95 6.91
CA GLN A 95 -8.51 2.24 7.56
C GLN A 95 -8.21 1.96 9.04
N ILE A 96 -8.82 2.74 9.93
CA ILE A 96 -8.64 2.61 11.38
C ILE A 96 -9.09 1.23 11.88
N HIS A 97 -10.14 0.65 11.30
CA HIS A 97 -10.66 -0.67 11.69
C HIS A 97 -9.73 -1.83 11.33
N PHE A 98 -8.80 -1.66 10.40
CA PHE A 98 -7.79 -2.68 10.09
C PHE A 98 -6.63 -2.70 11.09
N ARG A 99 -6.44 -1.61 11.83
CA ARG A 99 -5.33 -1.46 12.79
C ARG A 99 -5.48 -2.42 13.96
N SER A 100 -4.36 -2.93 14.45
CA SER A 100 -4.39 -3.77 15.64
C SER A 100 -4.49 -2.89 16.89
N PRO A 101 -5.38 -3.20 17.85
CA PRO A 101 -5.48 -2.43 19.09
C PRO A 101 -4.25 -2.56 20.00
N TYR A 102 -3.37 -3.54 19.73
CA TYR A 102 -2.26 -3.89 20.63
C TYR A 102 -0.87 -3.66 20.04
N THR A 103 -0.73 -3.52 18.72
CA THR A 103 0.59 -3.40 18.09
C THR A 103 0.53 -2.73 16.73
N SER A 104 1.45 -1.81 16.46
CA SER A 104 1.57 -1.15 15.15
C SER A 104 2.17 -2.05 14.06
N ARG A 105 2.61 -3.28 14.41
CA ARG A 105 3.18 -4.24 13.45
C ARG A 105 2.23 -4.57 12.30
N TYR A 106 0.92 -4.49 12.53
CA TYR A 106 -0.12 -4.85 11.56
C TYR A 106 -0.84 -3.64 10.96
N ASP A 107 -0.36 -2.43 11.22
CA ASP A 107 -0.96 -1.19 10.69
C ASP A 107 -0.67 -1.01 9.19
N SER A 108 0.22 -1.84 8.63
CA SER A 108 0.46 -1.93 7.19
C SER A 108 0.19 -3.35 6.71
N LEU A 109 -0.47 -3.49 5.56
CA LEU A 109 -0.67 -4.77 4.88
C LEU A 109 0.69 -5.39 4.54
N PRO A 110 1.05 -6.60 5.02
CA PRO A 110 2.30 -7.25 4.63
C PRO A 110 2.35 -7.56 3.13
N TRP A 111 3.52 -7.39 2.49
CA TRP A 111 3.71 -7.61 1.05
C TRP A 111 3.20 -8.97 0.56
N GLY A 112 3.72 -10.06 1.12
CA GLY A 112 3.28 -11.40 0.73
C GLY A 112 1.79 -11.65 0.96
N LEU A 113 1.19 -11.06 2.00
CA LEU A 113 -0.24 -11.21 2.27
C LEU A 113 -1.09 -10.45 1.24
N GLY A 114 -0.71 -9.22 0.89
CA GLY A 114 -1.42 -8.44 -0.12
C GLY A 114 -1.25 -9.01 -1.53
N LEU A 115 -0.06 -9.52 -1.88
CA LEU A 115 0.14 -10.23 -3.14
C LEU A 115 -0.65 -11.54 -3.20
N ALA A 116 -0.70 -12.31 -2.11
CA ALA A 116 -1.55 -13.48 -2.02
C ALA A 116 -3.03 -13.13 -2.18
N LEU A 117 -3.47 -11.98 -1.67
CA LEU A 117 -4.83 -11.50 -1.89
C LEU A 117 -5.08 -11.17 -3.37
N ILE A 118 -4.21 -10.35 -3.98
CA ILE A 118 -4.32 -9.94 -5.40
C ILE A 118 -4.37 -11.15 -6.32
N ARG A 119 -3.48 -12.12 -6.12
CA ARG A 119 -3.34 -13.31 -6.97
C ARG A 119 -4.49 -14.30 -6.88
N ARG A 120 -5.36 -14.15 -5.87
CA ARG A 120 -6.52 -15.03 -5.67
C ARG A 120 -7.81 -14.49 -6.24
N SER A 121 -7.75 -13.31 -6.84
CA SER A 121 -8.79 -12.81 -7.71
C SER A 121 -8.60 -13.40 -9.12
N ALA A 122 -9.70 -13.51 -9.87
CA ALA A 122 -9.65 -13.89 -11.28
C ALA A 122 -8.92 -12.81 -12.12
N GLY A 123 -7.62 -12.99 -12.34
CA GLY A 123 -6.78 -12.02 -13.05
C GLY A 123 -6.18 -10.95 -12.12
N VAL A 124 -5.73 -9.83 -12.69
CA VAL A 124 -5.28 -8.67 -11.88
C VAL A 124 -6.48 -7.73 -11.70
N PRO A 125 -7.09 -7.68 -10.50
CA PRO A 125 -8.25 -6.83 -10.22
C PRO A 125 -7.85 -5.35 -10.20
N CYS A 126 -8.83 -4.47 -10.36
CA CYS A 126 -8.65 -3.05 -10.13
C CYS A 126 -8.68 -2.71 -8.63
N LEU A 127 -8.27 -1.49 -8.28
CA LEU A 127 -8.25 -1.04 -6.88
C LEU A 127 -9.65 -1.10 -6.23
N ASP A 128 -10.70 -0.69 -6.93
CA ASP A 128 -12.06 -0.64 -6.38
C ASP A 128 -12.57 -2.05 -6.05
N GLU A 129 -12.30 -3.03 -6.91
CA GLU A 129 -12.61 -4.45 -6.66
C GLU A 129 -11.86 -4.95 -5.41
N MET A 130 -10.59 -4.59 -5.27
CA MET A 130 -9.79 -4.97 -4.10
C MET A 130 -10.28 -4.32 -2.81
N ILE A 131 -10.73 -3.07 -2.86
CA ILE A 131 -11.32 -2.36 -1.72
C ILE A 131 -12.63 -3.04 -1.30
N ILE A 132 -13.52 -3.34 -2.25
CA ILE A 132 -14.77 -4.04 -1.96
C ILE A 132 -14.48 -5.41 -1.34
N LEU A 133 -13.55 -6.16 -1.93
CA LEU A 133 -13.19 -7.49 -1.46
C LEU A 133 -12.59 -7.46 -0.05
N ILE A 134 -11.66 -6.54 0.23
CA ILE A 134 -10.96 -6.50 1.52
C ILE A 134 -11.88 -6.05 2.67
N GLU A 135 -12.82 -5.14 2.39
CA GLU A 135 -13.84 -4.73 3.36
C GLU A 135 -14.82 -5.88 3.66
N ARG A 136 -15.27 -6.61 2.65
CA ARG A 136 -16.10 -7.82 2.86
C ARG A 136 -15.35 -8.91 3.64
N LEU A 137 -14.07 -9.12 3.33
CA LEU A 137 -13.22 -10.05 4.08
C LEU A 137 -13.04 -9.60 5.54
N TYR A 138 -12.98 -8.30 5.80
CA TYR A 138 -12.97 -7.76 7.16
C TYR A 138 -14.26 -8.10 7.90
N GLU A 139 -15.41 -7.78 7.32
CA GLU A 139 -16.73 -8.08 7.92
C GLU A 139 -16.89 -9.58 8.20
N TYR A 140 -16.53 -10.43 7.23
CA TYR A 140 -16.53 -11.87 7.41
C TYR A 140 -15.58 -12.33 8.52
N ALA A 141 -14.36 -11.76 8.59
CA ALA A 141 -13.38 -12.08 9.62
C ALA A 141 -13.88 -11.75 11.03
N GLU A 142 -14.68 -10.68 11.20
CA GLU A 142 -15.24 -10.29 12.48
C GLU A 142 -16.21 -11.33 13.05
N VAL A 143 -16.87 -12.10 12.18
CA VAL A 143 -17.81 -13.17 12.56
C VAL A 143 -17.11 -14.54 12.61
N ALA A 144 -16.24 -14.83 11.63
CA ALA A 144 -15.70 -16.17 11.41
C ALA A 144 -14.40 -16.48 12.15
N CYS A 145 -13.72 -15.47 12.72
CA CYS A 145 -12.42 -15.65 13.38
C CYS A 145 -12.44 -15.19 14.84
N SER A 146 -11.72 -15.94 15.69
CA SER A 146 -11.55 -15.54 17.09
C SER A 146 -10.56 -14.39 17.24
N LYS A 147 -11.03 -13.25 17.74
CA LYS A 147 -10.19 -12.08 18.08
C LYS A 147 -9.19 -12.38 19.20
N ARG A 148 -9.41 -13.42 20.00
CA ARG A 148 -8.49 -13.83 21.07
C ARG A 148 -7.23 -14.51 20.51
N SER A 149 -7.37 -15.34 19.49
CA SER A 149 -6.23 -16.03 18.85
C SER A 149 -5.62 -15.21 17.71
N LEU A 150 -6.44 -14.43 17.01
CA LEU A 150 -6.05 -13.62 15.85
C LEU A 150 -6.47 -12.15 16.09
N PRO A 151 -5.76 -11.42 16.95
CA PRO A 151 -6.14 -10.08 17.37
C PRO A 151 -6.12 -9.04 16.24
N ALA A 152 -5.24 -9.18 15.25
CA ALA A 152 -5.14 -8.23 14.14
C ALA A 152 -5.87 -8.73 12.89
N PHE A 153 -6.45 -7.81 12.11
CA PHE A 153 -7.11 -8.16 10.86
C PHE A 153 -6.16 -8.85 9.88
N ALA A 154 -4.91 -8.39 9.74
CA ALA A 154 -3.90 -9.05 8.90
C ALA A 154 -3.71 -10.55 9.23
N GLN A 155 -3.79 -10.93 10.51
CA GLN A 155 -3.69 -12.33 10.92
C GLN A 155 -4.95 -13.12 10.57
N ARG A 156 -6.13 -12.51 10.74
CA ARG A 156 -7.41 -13.11 10.34
C ARG A 156 -7.47 -13.30 8.82
N LEU A 157 -7.04 -12.31 8.06
CA LEU A 157 -6.93 -12.38 6.60
C LEU A 157 -6.01 -13.51 6.17
N GLY A 158 -4.80 -13.63 6.74
CA GLY A 158 -3.92 -14.77 6.46
C GLY A 158 -4.59 -16.11 6.72
N ALA A 159 -5.23 -16.27 7.89
CA ALA A 159 -5.95 -17.49 8.21
C ALA A 159 -7.17 -17.76 7.32
N ILE A 160 -7.78 -16.73 6.74
CA ILE A 160 -8.87 -16.87 5.75
C ILE A 160 -8.30 -17.37 4.44
N LEU A 161 -7.21 -16.77 3.96
CA LEU A 161 -6.54 -17.23 2.74
C LEU A 161 -6.06 -18.68 2.89
N ASP A 162 -5.46 -19.06 4.01
CA ASP A 162 -5.03 -20.45 4.23
C ASP A 162 -6.18 -21.47 4.19
N ARG A 163 -7.41 -21.03 4.49
CA ARG A 163 -8.62 -21.87 4.46
C ARG A 163 -9.35 -21.84 3.12
N ALA A 164 -9.22 -20.76 2.36
CA ALA A 164 -9.82 -20.66 1.05
C ALA A 164 -9.15 -21.63 0.08
N ASP A 165 -9.92 -22.25 -0.80
CA ASP A 165 -9.41 -23.16 -1.83
C ASP A 165 -8.61 -22.38 -2.88
N PRO A 166 -7.30 -22.67 -3.09
CA PRO A 166 -6.45 -21.90 -4.01
C PRO A 166 -6.93 -21.95 -5.46
N ASP A 167 -7.71 -22.96 -5.84
CA ASP A 167 -8.21 -23.14 -7.19
C ASP A 167 -9.56 -22.43 -7.41
N VAL A 168 -10.10 -21.79 -6.37
CA VAL A 168 -11.37 -21.06 -6.40
C VAL A 168 -11.11 -19.57 -6.25
N ASP A 169 -11.75 -18.79 -7.12
CA ASP A 169 -11.77 -17.33 -7.01
C ASP A 169 -12.23 -16.90 -5.62
N LEU A 170 -11.46 -16.00 -5.00
CA LEU A 170 -11.68 -15.65 -3.60
C LEU A 170 -13.01 -14.93 -3.37
N GLU A 171 -13.47 -14.13 -4.33
CA GLU A 171 -14.76 -13.44 -4.22
C GLU A 171 -15.91 -14.45 -4.28
N TYR A 172 -15.82 -15.43 -5.18
CA TYR A 172 -16.78 -16.54 -5.22
C TYR A 172 -16.76 -17.36 -3.93
N TRP A 173 -15.58 -17.71 -3.43
CA TRP A 173 -15.43 -18.44 -2.18
C TRP A 173 -16.06 -17.68 -1.00
N LEU A 174 -15.85 -16.37 -0.93
CA LEU A 174 -16.38 -15.51 0.12
C LEU A 174 -17.91 -15.45 0.07
N CYS A 175 -18.50 -15.24 -1.12
CA CYS A 175 -19.95 -15.27 -1.32
C CYS A 175 -20.57 -16.57 -0.77
N ALA A 176 -19.93 -17.71 -1.02
CA ALA A 176 -20.39 -19.00 -0.52
C ALA A 176 -20.33 -19.12 1.01
N GLN A 177 -19.34 -18.50 1.67
CA GLN A 177 -19.25 -18.51 3.14
C GLN A 177 -20.26 -17.56 3.78
N GLU A 178 -20.43 -16.35 3.24
CA GLU A 178 -21.41 -15.38 3.73
C GLU A 178 -22.82 -15.97 3.69
N ALA A 179 -23.20 -16.63 2.58
CA ALA A 179 -24.48 -17.33 2.48
C ALA A 179 -24.66 -18.37 3.61
N ARG A 180 -23.61 -19.15 3.94
CA ARG A 180 -23.68 -20.15 5.04
C ARG A 180 -23.82 -19.50 6.42
N CYS A 181 -23.26 -18.31 6.61
CA CYS A 181 -23.37 -17.56 7.86
C CYS A 181 -24.77 -16.94 8.03
N SER A 182 -25.42 -16.49 6.95
CA SER A 182 -26.77 -15.93 7.00
C SER A 182 -27.87 -16.94 7.33
N PHE A 183 -27.60 -18.24 7.24
CA PHE A 183 -28.54 -19.32 7.56
C PHE A 183 -28.29 -19.96 8.96
N ARG A 184 -27.46 -19.35 9.81
CA ARG A 184 -27.28 -19.74 11.21
C ARG A 184 -27.91 -18.75 12.16
#